data_AF-A0A1Y3TB75-F1
#
_entry.id   AF-A0A1Y3TB75-F1
#
_cell.length_a   1.000
_cell.length_b   1.000
_cell.length_c   1.000
_cell.angle_alpha   90.00
_cell.angle_beta   90.00
_cell.angle_gamma   90.00
#
_symmetry.space_group_name_H-M   'P 1'
#
loop_
_entity.id
_entity.type
_entity.pdbx_description
1 polymer ?
#
loop_
_entity_poly.entity_id
_entity_poly.type
_entity_poly.pdbx_seq_one_letter_code
_entity_poly.pdbx_strand_id
1 'polypeptide(L)'
;MKQIVKHKKTIICTLIIAVFALILFIFTSNPIHLKEKTKTLEYGKTLSTNINDYIDTEQTNKDIVSDIKMDISKIKIEENKEYPAIGEYEIIFSYKDKEETLKLKVTDTTKPVFNDFKEEVKFTRDCKPSAEEFSKMYTAEDLDSVTITVDDSKVDYSKDGEYVATVKAIDGSKNEVTQDVKVVITAPMIKLDKSKDTVYEGESLILKADIKGKDNKATFKSSDSGVASVDENGKVTAKDNGSAVITASANGVEAKFNITVKAKPKNSSTEKKIVTNYNTGKKEEVTVIKPSNPSNSGGSGSSSSSGGSVAMEYSLSKAKEAFNLQNAERAKAGLPAMAWNDTLYEACKVRAKEIVTNWSHTRPNGGSYSDLIEGLPWTSSGENIAKGTTSPSNVVASWMASPGHRANILETNTHAAVAYYGGYWVTIFAEM
;
A
#
# COMPACT_ATOMS: atom_id res chain seq x y z
N MET A 1 -78.41 -51.88 -55.34
CA MET A 1 -77.24 -51.12 -55.84
C MET A 1 -77.23 -49.63 -55.47
N LYS A 2 -78.36 -48.90 -55.42
CA LYS A 2 -78.38 -47.43 -55.16
C LYS A 2 -77.88 -46.99 -53.77
N GLN A 3 -78.09 -47.77 -52.70
CA GLN A 3 -77.62 -47.41 -51.35
C GLN A 3 -76.10 -47.50 -51.18
N ILE A 4 -75.46 -48.51 -51.78
CA ILE A 4 -74.00 -48.72 -51.70
C ILE A 4 -73.24 -47.56 -52.38
N VAL A 5 -73.77 -47.02 -53.48
CA VAL A 5 -73.18 -45.88 -54.19
C VAL A 5 -73.29 -44.58 -53.38
N LYS A 6 -74.38 -44.39 -52.63
CA LYS A 6 -74.58 -43.22 -51.76
C LYS A 6 -73.59 -43.22 -50.59
N HIS A 7 -73.39 -44.39 -49.96
CA HIS A 7 -72.46 -44.54 -48.84
C HIS A 7 -70.99 -44.39 -49.24
N LYS A 8 -70.58 -44.92 -50.42
CA LYS A 8 -69.24 -44.68 -50.98
C LYS A 8 -68.98 -43.20 -51.29
N LYS A 9 -69.96 -42.46 -51.81
CA LYS A 9 -69.82 -41.01 -52.06
C LYS A 9 -69.65 -40.20 -50.77
N THR A 10 -70.38 -40.54 -49.71
CA THR A 10 -70.25 -39.88 -48.40
C THR A 10 -68.89 -40.12 -47.76
N ILE A 11 -68.36 -41.35 -47.83
CA ILE A 11 -67.02 -41.71 -47.31
C ILE A 11 -65.91 -41.01 -48.10
N ILE A 12 -66.02 -40.95 -49.44
CA ILE A 12 -65.05 -40.23 -50.28
C ILE A 12 -65.07 -38.73 -49.98
N CYS A 13 -66.24 -38.11 -49.79
CA CYS A 13 -66.33 -36.69 -49.38
C CYS A 13 -65.73 -36.44 -47.99
N THR A 14 -65.94 -37.32 -47.01
CA THR A 14 -65.35 -37.15 -45.66
C THR A 14 -63.84 -37.36 -45.67
N LEU A 15 -63.32 -38.30 -46.45
CA LEU A 15 -61.88 -38.46 -46.66
C LEU A 15 -61.26 -37.24 -47.34
N ILE A 16 -61.91 -36.68 -48.37
CA ILE A 16 -61.43 -35.48 -49.05
C ILE A 16 -61.43 -34.29 -48.08
N ILE A 17 -62.48 -34.10 -47.28
CA ILE A 17 -62.53 -33.02 -46.27
C ILE A 17 -61.46 -33.22 -45.20
N ALA A 18 -61.24 -34.45 -44.72
CA ALA A 18 -60.20 -34.75 -43.73
C ALA A 18 -58.79 -34.54 -44.30
N VAL A 19 -58.54 -34.94 -45.56
CA VAL A 19 -57.28 -34.70 -46.26
C VAL A 19 -57.11 -33.21 -46.56
N PHE A 20 -58.16 -32.49 -46.96
CA PHE A 20 -58.11 -31.05 -47.19
C PHE A 20 -57.92 -30.27 -45.88
N ALA A 21 -58.51 -30.72 -44.77
CA ALA A 21 -58.31 -30.18 -43.44
C ALA A 21 -56.91 -30.50 -42.89
N LEU A 22 -56.36 -31.69 -43.16
CA LEU A 22 -54.98 -32.08 -42.83
C LEU A 22 -53.96 -31.30 -43.66
N ILE A 23 -54.23 -31.11 -44.96
CA ILE A 23 -53.44 -30.27 -45.86
C ILE A 23 -53.52 -28.81 -45.39
N LEU A 24 -54.72 -28.27 -45.10
CA LEU A 24 -54.88 -26.94 -44.50
C LEU A 24 -54.15 -26.83 -43.16
N PHE A 25 -54.17 -27.87 -42.31
CA PHE A 25 -53.47 -27.92 -41.04
C PHE A 25 -51.94 -27.84 -41.22
N ILE A 26 -51.39 -28.63 -42.16
CA ILE A 26 -49.98 -28.58 -42.58
C ILE A 26 -49.62 -27.22 -43.19
N PHE A 27 -50.55 -26.55 -43.90
CA PHE A 27 -50.37 -25.19 -44.41
C PHE A 27 -50.53 -24.10 -43.34
N THR A 28 -51.09 -24.41 -42.15
CA THR A 28 -51.29 -23.46 -41.04
C THR A 28 -50.28 -23.61 -39.90
N SER A 29 -49.59 -24.73 -39.78
CA SER A 29 -48.56 -24.93 -38.75
C SER A 29 -47.31 -24.09 -39.07
N ASN A 30 -46.79 -23.34 -38.09
CA ASN A 30 -45.53 -22.62 -38.25
C ASN A 30 -44.41 -23.64 -38.49
N PRO A 31 -43.67 -23.57 -39.61
CA PRO A 31 -42.62 -24.53 -39.90
C PRO A 31 -41.36 -24.32 -39.04
N ILE A 32 -41.28 -23.21 -38.28
CA ILE A 32 -40.16 -22.87 -37.42
C ILE A 32 -40.44 -23.33 -35.99
N HIS A 33 -39.62 -24.22 -35.46
CA HIS A 33 -39.65 -24.63 -34.06
C HIS A 33 -38.37 -24.18 -33.36
N LEU A 34 -38.51 -23.36 -32.32
CA LEU A 34 -37.39 -22.93 -31.48
C LEU A 34 -37.12 -23.95 -30.38
N LYS A 35 -35.85 -24.14 -30.00
CA LYS A 35 -35.46 -24.96 -28.83
C LYS A 35 -36.07 -24.43 -27.53
N GLU A 36 -36.18 -23.10 -27.43
CA GLU A 36 -36.74 -22.39 -26.29
C GLU A 36 -37.49 -21.15 -26.76
N LYS A 37 -38.50 -20.72 -26.00
CA LYS A 37 -39.25 -19.48 -26.27
C LYS A 37 -38.65 -18.25 -25.58
N THR A 38 -37.74 -18.47 -24.63
CA THR A 38 -37.06 -17.43 -23.87
C THR A 38 -35.63 -17.85 -23.61
N LYS A 39 -34.70 -16.90 -23.75
CA LYS A 39 -33.26 -17.10 -23.51
C LYS A 39 -32.74 -15.99 -22.59
N THR A 40 -31.91 -16.35 -21.62
CA THR A 40 -31.17 -15.38 -20.82
C THR A 40 -29.72 -15.29 -21.29
N LEU A 41 -29.22 -14.07 -21.46
CA LEU A 41 -27.83 -13.79 -21.81
C LEU A 41 -27.20 -12.96 -20.70
N GLU A 42 -26.04 -13.40 -20.21
CA GLU A 42 -25.26 -12.64 -19.24
C GLU A 42 -24.68 -11.39 -19.90
N TYR A 43 -24.76 -10.25 -19.21
CA TYR A 43 -24.17 -9.01 -19.68
C TYR A 43 -22.66 -9.16 -19.93
N GLY A 44 -22.14 -8.55 -20.99
CA GLY A 44 -20.76 -8.77 -21.45
C GLY A 44 -20.55 -10.01 -22.32
N LYS A 45 -21.57 -10.86 -22.53
CA LYS A 45 -21.50 -11.99 -23.48
C LYS A 45 -22.07 -11.62 -24.85
N THR A 46 -21.41 -12.09 -25.90
CA THR A 46 -21.88 -11.92 -27.27
C THR A 46 -23.06 -12.85 -27.55
N LEU A 47 -24.01 -12.36 -28.34
CA LEU A 47 -25.13 -13.16 -28.82
C LEU A 47 -24.66 -14.00 -30.02
N SER A 48 -24.94 -15.30 -30.02
CA SER A 48 -24.61 -16.15 -31.17
C SER A 48 -25.42 -15.74 -32.40
N THR A 49 -24.76 -15.68 -33.56
CA THR A 49 -25.39 -15.47 -34.87
C THR A 49 -25.67 -16.78 -35.61
N ASN A 50 -25.27 -17.92 -35.03
CA ASN A 50 -25.53 -19.23 -35.61
C ASN A 50 -26.99 -19.64 -35.33
N ILE A 51 -27.79 -19.74 -36.39
CA ILE A 51 -29.20 -20.08 -36.29
C ILE A 51 -29.46 -21.44 -35.63
N ASN A 52 -28.54 -22.39 -35.80
CA ASN A 52 -28.66 -23.73 -35.23
C ASN A 52 -28.60 -23.73 -33.70
N ASP A 53 -28.16 -22.64 -33.07
CA ASP A 53 -28.17 -22.51 -31.63
C ASP A 53 -29.59 -22.31 -31.08
N TYR A 54 -30.52 -21.87 -31.92
CA TYR A 54 -31.90 -21.49 -31.55
C TYR A 54 -32.98 -22.41 -32.12
N ILE A 55 -32.75 -23.03 -33.29
CA ILE A 55 -33.73 -23.87 -33.97
C ILE A 55 -33.70 -25.31 -33.44
N ASP A 56 -34.87 -25.86 -33.12
CA ASP A 56 -35.07 -27.29 -32.86
C ASP A 56 -35.11 -28.04 -34.20
N THR A 57 -34.02 -28.72 -34.53
CA THR A 57 -33.86 -29.45 -35.81
C THR A 57 -34.48 -30.85 -35.80
N GLU A 58 -35.03 -31.31 -34.66
CA GLU A 58 -35.85 -32.51 -34.60
C GLU A 58 -37.29 -32.21 -35.01
N GLN A 59 -37.77 -31.01 -34.70
CA GLN A 59 -39.12 -30.55 -35.03
C GLN A 59 -39.18 -29.68 -36.30
N THR A 60 -38.09 -29.01 -36.67
CA THR A 60 -37.98 -28.20 -37.88
C THR A 60 -37.41 -29.02 -39.03
N ASN A 61 -38.02 -28.95 -40.22
CA ASN A 61 -37.47 -29.62 -41.41
C ASN A 61 -36.07 -29.08 -41.74
N LYS A 62 -35.06 -29.96 -41.79
CA LYS A 62 -33.65 -29.60 -42.03
C LYS A 62 -33.44 -28.86 -43.35
N ASP A 63 -34.24 -29.15 -44.37
CA ASP A 63 -34.13 -28.53 -45.69
C ASP A 63 -34.47 -27.04 -45.67
N ILE A 64 -35.21 -26.56 -44.66
CA ILE A 64 -35.58 -25.14 -44.56
C ILE A 64 -34.65 -24.34 -43.65
N VAL A 65 -33.84 -25.00 -42.80
CA VAL A 65 -33.04 -24.32 -41.75
C VAL A 65 -32.06 -23.32 -42.34
N SER A 66 -31.47 -23.63 -43.50
CA SER A 66 -30.56 -22.71 -44.22
C SER A 66 -31.24 -21.45 -44.75
N ASP A 67 -32.57 -21.50 -44.92
CA ASP A 67 -33.37 -20.41 -45.48
C ASP A 67 -34.03 -19.55 -44.39
N ILE A 68 -33.98 -19.97 -43.12
CA ILE A 68 -34.52 -19.18 -42.00
C ILE A 68 -33.62 -17.96 -41.79
N LYS A 69 -34.24 -16.78 -41.67
CA LYS A 69 -33.56 -15.52 -41.36
C LYS A 69 -33.70 -15.20 -39.89
N MET A 70 -32.63 -14.69 -39.28
CA MET A 70 -32.61 -14.21 -37.91
C MET A 70 -32.50 -12.69 -37.89
N ASP A 71 -33.53 -11.99 -37.41
CA ASP A 71 -33.54 -10.55 -37.23
C ASP A 71 -33.22 -10.18 -35.79
N ILE A 72 -32.10 -9.48 -35.62
CA ILE A 72 -31.60 -8.94 -34.34
C ILE A 72 -31.54 -7.41 -34.35
N SER A 73 -32.11 -6.74 -35.36
CA SER A 73 -32.02 -5.29 -35.54
C SER A 73 -32.59 -4.48 -34.37
N LYS A 74 -33.50 -5.06 -33.59
CA LYS A 74 -34.09 -4.46 -32.40
C LYS A 74 -33.22 -4.56 -31.14
N ILE A 75 -32.14 -5.35 -31.17
CA ILE A 75 -31.23 -5.50 -30.03
C ILE A 75 -30.37 -4.25 -29.93
N LYS A 76 -30.45 -3.57 -28.79
CA LYS A 76 -29.63 -2.40 -28.52
C LYS A 76 -28.22 -2.85 -28.14
N ILE A 77 -27.22 -2.33 -28.84
CA ILE A 77 -25.80 -2.45 -28.50
C ILE A 77 -25.30 -1.05 -28.16
N GLU A 78 -24.58 -0.91 -27.04
CA GLU A 78 -24.05 0.39 -26.61
C GLU A 78 -22.79 0.74 -27.42
N GLU A 79 -22.47 2.04 -27.47
CA GLU A 79 -21.31 2.52 -28.22
C GLU A 79 -20.01 1.83 -27.74
N ASN A 80 -19.20 1.37 -28.69
CA ASN A 80 -17.94 0.64 -28.45
C ASN A 80 -18.07 -0.70 -27.71
N LYS A 81 -19.26 -1.31 -27.65
CA LYS A 81 -19.46 -2.67 -27.11
C LYS A 81 -19.83 -3.66 -28.22
N GLU A 82 -19.46 -4.93 -28.04
CA GLU A 82 -19.78 -6.03 -28.97
C GLU A 82 -20.93 -6.92 -28.47
N TYR A 83 -21.52 -6.58 -27.33
CA TYR A 83 -22.57 -7.35 -26.67
C TYR A 83 -23.83 -6.49 -26.43
N PRO A 84 -25.01 -7.12 -26.31
CA PRO A 84 -26.26 -6.41 -26.05
C PRO A 84 -26.24 -5.63 -24.74
N ALA A 85 -26.94 -4.49 -24.72
CA ALA A 85 -27.26 -3.76 -23.50
C ALA A 85 -28.21 -4.59 -22.61
N ILE A 86 -28.26 -4.28 -21.31
CA ILE A 86 -29.22 -4.89 -20.37
C ILE A 86 -30.65 -4.53 -20.79
N GLY A 87 -31.54 -5.53 -20.84
CA GLY A 87 -32.92 -5.32 -21.24
C GLY A 87 -33.63 -6.58 -21.74
N GLU A 88 -34.87 -6.39 -22.17
CA GLU A 88 -35.66 -7.43 -22.84
C GLU A 88 -35.79 -7.08 -24.32
N TYR A 89 -35.53 -8.08 -25.17
CA TYR A 89 -35.53 -7.96 -26.62
C TYR A 89 -36.29 -9.12 -27.24
N GLU A 90 -36.62 -8.96 -28.52
CA GLU A 90 -37.19 -10.00 -29.34
C GLU A 90 -36.26 -10.30 -30.51
N ILE A 91 -35.99 -11.57 -30.74
CA ILE A 91 -35.31 -12.08 -31.93
C ILE A 91 -36.37 -12.72 -32.80
N ILE A 92 -36.50 -12.27 -34.04
CA ILE A 92 -37.52 -12.76 -34.97
C ILE A 92 -36.85 -13.71 -35.95
N PHE A 93 -37.32 -14.95 -35.99
CA PHE A 93 -36.94 -15.95 -36.97
C PHE A 93 -38.02 -16.00 -38.04
N SER A 94 -37.65 -15.79 -39.31
CA SER A 94 -38.61 -15.75 -40.42
C SER A 94 -38.28 -16.72 -41.54
N TYR A 95 -39.31 -17.35 -42.10
CA TYR A 95 -39.26 -18.19 -43.29
C TYR A 95 -40.54 -17.98 -44.10
N LYS A 96 -40.40 -17.47 -45.32
CA LYS A 96 -41.52 -17.03 -46.16
C LYS A 96 -42.41 -16.01 -45.41
N ASP A 97 -43.70 -16.31 -45.25
CA ASP A 97 -44.70 -15.49 -44.55
C ASP A 97 -44.86 -15.85 -43.06
N LYS A 98 -44.04 -16.77 -42.54
CA LYS A 98 -44.11 -17.25 -41.16
C LYS A 98 -42.99 -16.69 -40.33
N GLU A 99 -43.32 -16.31 -39.11
CA GLU A 99 -42.38 -15.78 -38.12
C GLU A 99 -42.54 -16.51 -36.79
N GLU A 100 -41.44 -16.66 -36.08
CA GLU A 100 -41.40 -17.19 -34.73
C GLU A 100 -40.49 -16.32 -33.87
N THR A 101 -40.92 -15.98 -32.66
CA THR A 101 -40.22 -14.99 -31.82
C THR A 101 -39.59 -15.65 -30.61
N LEU A 102 -38.30 -15.40 -30.43
CA LEU A 102 -37.56 -15.71 -29.20
C LEU A 102 -37.48 -14.46 -28.32
N LYS A 103 -37.90 -14.56 -27.07
CA LYS A 103 -37.67 -13.49 -26.08
C LYS A 103 -36.25 -13.61 -25.53
N LEU A 104 -35.43 -12.59 -25.72
CA LEU A 104 -34.09 -12.49 -25.16
C LEU A 104 -34.11 -11.59 -23.94
N LYS A 105 -33.64 -12.09 -22.79
CA LYS A 105 -33.44 -11.30 -21.57
C LYS A 105 -31.94 -11.15 -21.32
N VAL A 106 -31.42 -9.95 -21.44
CA VAL A 106 -30.02 -9.65 -21.11
C VAL A 106 -29.99 -9.17 -19.67
N THR A 107 -29.33 -9.93 -18.79
CA THR A 107 -29.22 -9.63 -17.36
C THR A 107 -27.77 -9.66 -16.95
N ASP A 108 -27.41 -8.77 -16.04
CA ASP A 108 -26.13 -8.82 -15.37
C ASP A 108 -26.32 -9.47 -14.00
N THR A 109 -25.68 -10.61 -13.80
CA THR A 109 -25.71 -11.40 -12.57
C THR A 109 -24.32 -11.55 -11.95
N THR A 110 -23.32 -10.96 -12.60
CA THR A 110 -21.92 -11.02 -12.19
C THR A 110 -21.71 -9.99 -11.08
N LYS A 111 -21.02 -10.40 -10.02
CA LYS A 111 -20.74 -9.50 -8.89
C LYS A 111 -19.49 -8.67 -9.17
N PRO A 112 -19.41 -7.44 -8.64
CA PRO A 112 -18.16 -6.69 -8.60
C PRO A 112 -17.04 -7.47 -7.94
N VAL A 113 -15.80 -7.16 -8.31
CA VAL A 113 -14.60 -7.74 -7.72
C VAL A 113 -13.74 -6.64 -7.11
N PHE A 114 -13.37 -6.77 -5.83
CA PHE A 114 -12.46 -5.81 -5.19
C PHE A 114 -11.05 -5.90 -5.78
N ASN A 115 -10.42 -4.74 -5.99
CA ASN A 115 -9.02 -4.62 -6.41
C ASN A 115 -8.13 -4.36 -5.18
N ASP A 116 -7.01 -5.08 -5.07
CA ASP A 116 -5.97 -4.88 -4.05
C ASP A 116 -6.54 -4.63 -2.63
N PHE A 117 -7.49 -5.48 -2.22
CA PHE A 117 -8.27 -5.25 -1.00
C PHE A 117 -7.36 -5.16 0.23
N LYS A 118 -7.42 -4.02 0.93
CA LYS A 118 -6.68 -3.80 2.18
C LYS A 118 -7.41 -4.52 3.31
N GLU A 119 -6.81 -5.56 3.85
CA GLU A 119 -7.40 -6.32 4.96
C GLU A 119 -7.34 -5.59 6.32
N GLU A 120 -6.45 -4.61 6.46
CA GLU A 120 -6.26 -3.84 7.70
C GLU A 120 -6.14 -2.33 7.42
N VAL A 121 -6.86 -1.53 8.20
CA VAL A 121 -6.73 -0.06 8.25
C VAL A 121 -6.51 0.41 9.68
N LYS A 122 -5.80 1.53 9.86
CA LYS A 122 -5.45 2.08 11.17
C LYS A 122 -5.94 3.51 11.31
N PHE A 123 -6.63 3.78 12.41
CA PHE A 123 -7.03 5.13 12.81
C PHE A 123 -6.57 5.41 14.24
N THR A 124 -6.32 6.68 14.53
CA THR A 124 -6.19 7.13 15.91
C THR A 124 -7.55 7.51 16.48
N ARG A 125 -7.72 7.47 17.80
CA ARG A 125 -9.00 7.77 18.47
C ARG A 125 -9.62 9.14 18.12
N ASP A 126 -8.78 10.09 17.71
CA ASP A 126 -9.15 11.43 17.29
C ASP A 126 -9.38 11.56 15.76
N CYS A 127 -9.24 10.46 15.01
CA CYS A 127 -9.30 10.40 13.54
C CYS A 127 -10.37 9.41 13.05
N LYS A 128 -11.63 9.60 13.44
CA LYS A 128 -12.72 8.88 12.78
C LYS A 128 -12.87 9.40 11.34
N PRO A 129 -12.74 8.55 10.30
CA PRO A 129 -12.99 8.97 8.93
C PRO A 129 -14.47 9.24 8.71
N SER A 130 -14.79 10.12 7.77
CA SER A 130 -16.13 10.17 7.18
C SER A 130 -16.41 8.90 6.37
N ALA A 131 -17.69 8.59 6.13
CA ALA A 131 -18.10 7.44 5.32
C ALA A 131 -17.49 7.50 3.90
N GLU A 132 -17.37 8.70 3.34
CA GLU A 132 -16.77 8.91 2.01
C GLU A 132 -15.27 8.67 2.02
N GLU A 133 -14.53 9.20 3.02
CA GLU A 133 -13.09 8.96 3.17
C GLU A 133 -12.78 7.48 3.35
N PHE A 134 -13.58 6.75 4.14
CA PHE A 134 -13.38 5.33 4.36
C PHE A 134 -13.68 4.53 3.09
N SER A 135 -14.78 4.83 2.39
CA SER A 135 -15.14 4.14 1.14
C SER A 135 -14.10 4.35 0.04
N LYS A 136 -13.50 5.54 -0.06
CA LYS A 136 -12.41 5.87 -1.00
C LYS A 136 -11.11 5.09 -0.78
N MET A 137 -10.98 4.35 0.33
CA MET A 137 -9.81 3.49 0.57
C MET A 137 -9.84 2.20 -0.25
N TYR A 138 -10.99 1.86 -0.83
CA TYR A 138 -11.24 0.63 -1.59
C TYR A 138 -11.68 0.94 -3.01
N THR A 139 -11.46 -0.02 -3.89
CA THR A 139 -11.85 0.01 -5.29
C THR A 139 -12.35 -1.36 -5.71
N ALA A 140 -13.29 -1.41 -6.65
CA ALA A 140 -13.81 -2.64 -7.22
C ALA A 140 -14.13 -2.42 -8.70
N GLU A 141 -14.03 -3.49 -9.46
CA GLU A 141 -14.26 -3.53 -10.90
C GLU A 141 -15.52 -4.33 -11.23
N ASP A 142 -16.27 -3.82 -12.20
CA ASP A 142 -17.39 -4.48 -12.85
C ASP A 142 -17.57 -3.90 -14.27
N LEU A 143 -18.35 -4.58 -15.13
CA LEU A 143 -18.71 -4.05 -16.45
C LEU A 143 -19.72 -2.90 -16.37
N ASP A 144 -20.44 -2.79 -15.27
CA ASP A 144 -21.29 -1.66 -14.89
C ASP A 144 -20.61 -0.77 -13.83
N SER A 145 -21.23 0.37 -13.53
CA SER A 145 -20.79 1.28 -12.49
C SER A 145 -20.86 0.64 -11.10
N VAL A 146 -19.78 0.79 -10.32
CA VAL A 146 -19.69 0.25 -8.96
C VAL A 146 -19.77 1.36 -7.92
N THR A 147 -20.59 1.15 -6.89
CA THR A 147 -20.65 1.98 -5.69
C THR A 147 -20.07 1.21 -4.50
N ILE A 148 -19.18 1.85 -3.75
CA ILE A 148 -18.57 1.28 -2.54
C ILE A 148 -19.13 1.99 -1.31
N THR A 149 -19.46 1.20 -0.29
CA THR A 149 -19.89 1.66 1.03
C THR A 149 -19.16 0.88 2.12
N VAL A 150 -19.02 1.47 3.31
CA VAL A 150 -18.43 0.80 4.48
C VAL A 150 -19.40 0.90 5.65
N ASP A 151 -19.75 -0.25 6.23
CA ASP A 151 -20.46 -0.35 7.51
C ASP A 151 -19.43 -0.48 8.64
N ASP A 152 -19.23 0.61 9.36
CA ASP A 152 -18.36 0.70 10.54
C ASP A 152 -19.14 0.77 11.86
N SER A 153 -20.41 0.38 11.87
CA SER A 153 -21.30 0.49 13.04
C SER A 153 -20.81 -0.26 14.28
N LYS A 154 -19.95 -1.26 14.10
CA LYS A 154 -19.32 -2.06 15.18
C LYS A 154 -17.99 -1.51 15.66
N VAL A 155 -17.47 -0.43 15.06
CA VAL A 155 -16.17 0.15 15.41
C VAL A 155 -16.34 1.23 16.49
N ASP A 156 -15.77 0.99 17.68
CA ASP A 156 -15.70 2.00 18.74
C ASP A 156 -14.42 2.84 18.60
N TYR A 157 -14.51 3.92 17.83
CA TYR A 157 -13.40 4.86 17.60
C TYR A 157 -12.92 5.57 18.88
N SER A 158 -13.63 5.46 20.01
CA SER A 158 -13.21 6.08 21.27
C SER A 158 -12.26 5.22 22.10
N LYS A 159 -12.08 3.94 21.74
CA LYS A 159 -11.31 2.97 22.50
C LYS A 159 -10.29 2.26 21.64
N ASP A 160 -9.05 2.19 22.14
CA ASP A 160 -7.99 1.40 21.53
C ASP A 160 -8.42 -0.07 21.40
N GLY A 161 -8.16 -0.68 20.25
CA GLY A 161 -8.57 -2.04 19.99
C GLY A 161 -8.61 -2.39 18.52
N GLU A 162 -8.93 -3.65 18.26
CA GLU A 162 -9.15 -4.17 16.92
C GLU A 162 -10.66 -4.44 16.76
N TYR A 163 -11.22 -3.92 15.67
CA TYR A 163 -12.64 -4.01 15.33
C TYR A 163 -12.77 -4.55 13.91
N VAL A 164 -14.01 -4.81 13.50
CA VAL A 164 -14.34 -5.21 12.14
C VAL A 164 -15.36 -4.23 11.58
N ALA A 165 -15.06 -3.71 10.38
CA ALA A 165 -16.03 -3.05 9.52
C ALA A 165 -16.25 -3.92 8.28
N THR A 166 -17.38 -3.72 7.59
CA THR A 166 -17.70 -4.48 6.38
C THR A 166 -17.73 -3.53 5.19
N VAL A 167 -16.89 -3.78 4.20
CA VAL A 167 -16.87 -3.06 2.93
C VAL A 167 -17.82 -3.75 1.97
N LYS A 168 -18.69 -3.00 1.31
CA LYS A 168 -19.65 -3.50 0.31
C LYS A 168 -19.44 -2.79 -1.02
N ALA A 169 -19.30 -3.56 -2.09
CA ALA A 169 -19.36 -3.06 -3.46
C ALA A 169 -20.67 -3.55 -4.12
N ILE A 170 -21.37 -2.64 -4.78
CA ILE A 170 -22.65 -2.88 -5.47
C ILE A 170 -22.57 -2.30 -6.88
N ASP A 171 -22.91 -3.07 -7.91
CA ASP A 171 -23.02 -2.56 -9.28
C ASP A 171 -24.37 -1.84 -9.55
N GLY A 172 -24.57 -1.38 -10.79
CA GLY A 172 -25.83 -0.78 -11.22
C GLY A 172 -27.00 -1.78 -11.22
N SER A 173 -26.72 -3.05 -11.49
CA SER A 173 -27.65 -4.20 -11.52
C SER A 173 -28.04 -4.75 -10.14
N LYS A 174 -27.44 -4.22 -9.07
CA LYS A 174 -27.60 -4.62 -7.66
C LYS A 174 -26.97 -5.96 -7.28
N ASN A 175 -26.02 -6.47 -8.05
CA ASN A 175 -25.17 -7.54 -7.55
C ASN A 175 -24.20 -6.95 -6.53
N GLU A 176 -24.00 -7.68 -5.42
CA GLU A 176 -23.20 -7.20 -4.31
C GLU A 176 -22.16 -8.23 -3.87
N VAL A 177 -21.00 -7.69 -3.47
CA VAL A 177 -19.95 -8.40 -2.75
C VAL A 177 -19.63 -7.63 -1.47
N THR A 178 -19.39 -8.37 -0.38
CA THR A 178 -18.98 -7.81 0.90
C THR A 178 -17.69 -8.46 1.36
N GLN A 179 -16.81 -7.69 1.96
CA GLN A 179 -15.57 -8.16 2.55
C GLN A 179 -15.32 -7.44 3.88
N ASP A 180 -14.98 -8.20 4.91
CA ASP A 180 -14.63 -7.64 6.21
C ASP A 180 -13.21 -7.05 6.18
N VAL A 181 -13.06 -5.89 6.83
CA VAL A 181 -11.77 -5.23 7.07
C VAL A 181 -11.53 -5.12 8.57
N LYS A 182 -10.31 -5.46 8.99
CA LYS A 182 -9.82 -5.19 10.33
C LYS A 182 -9.53 -3.68 10.50
N VAL A 183 -10.19 -3.08 11.48
CA VAL A 183 -10.01 -1.67 11.84
C VAL A 183 -9.27 -1.59 13.17
N VAL A 184 -8.04 -1.08 13.16
CA VAL A 184 -7.24 -0.91 14.37
C VAL A 184 -7.35 0.54 14.84
N ILE A 185 -7.87 0.73 16.04
CA ILE A 185 -7.93 2.02 16.72
C ILE A 185 -6.78 2.10 17.73
N THR A 186 -5.98 3.16 17.67
CA THR A 186 -4.87 3.40 18.61
C THR A 186 -4.98 4.78 19.26
N ALA A 187 -4.42 4.94 20.46
CA ALA A 187 -4.25 6.25 21.06
C ALA A 187 -3.41 7.19 20.16
N PRO A 188 -3.70 8.51 20.17
CA PRO A 188 -2.80 9.50 19.59
C PRO A 188 -1.42 9.42 20.23
N MET A 189 -0.39 9.78 19.47
CA MET A 189 1.01 9.71 19.89
C MET A 189 1.71 11.00 19.52
N ILE A 190 2.56 11.47 20.44
CA ILE A 190 3.62 12.42 20.14
C ILE A 190 4.93 11.90 20.74
N LYS A 191 6.01 11.98 19.97
CA LYS A 191 7.35 11.58 20.38
C LYS A 191 8.35 12.62 19.92
N LEU A 192 9.23 13.05 20.83
CA LEU A 192 10.38 13.86 20.47
C LEU A 192 11.56 12.96 20.08
N ASP A 193 12.39 13.43 19.15
CA ASP A 193 13.62 12.75 18.72
C ASP A 193 14.64 12.61 19.85
N LYS A 194 14.55 13.49 20.86
CA LYS A 194 15.36 13.47 22.08
C LYS A 194 14.48 13.71 23.30
N SER A 195 14.85 13.10 24.43
CA SER A 195 14.19 13.33 25.73
C SER A 195 14.99 14.26 26.65
N LYS A 196 16.27 14.52 26.34
CA LYS A 196 17.13 15.46 27.06
C LYS A 196 18.34 15.90 26.23
N ASP A 197 18.93 17.03 26.60
CA ASP A 197 20.25 17.47 26.10
C ASP A 197 20.91 18.43 27.10
N THR A 198 22.22 18.64 26.96
CA THR A 198 22.96 19.65 27.72
C THR A 198 23.70 20.56 26.76
N VAL A 199 23.41 21.85 26.86
CA VAL A 199 23.92 22.88 25.96
C VAL A 199 24.54 24.04 26.73
N TYR A 200 25.28 24.89 26.06
CA TYR A 200 25.79 26.14 26.60
C TYR A 200 24.86 27.31 26.33
N GLU A 201 24.92 28.31 27.19
CA GLU A 201 24.26 29.60 27.00
C GLU A 201 24.56 30.19 25.60
N GLY A 202 23.50 30.57 24.89
CA GLY A 202 23.56 31.06 23.51
C GLY A 202 23.50 29.99 22.42
N GLU A 203 23.53 28.69 22.77
CA GLU A 203 23.26 27.62 21.80
C GLU A 203 21.78 27.54 21.42
N SER A 204 21.52 26.99 20.24
CA SER A 204 20.18 26.59 19.84
C SER A 204 20.17 25.22 19.17
N LEU A 205 19.02 24.55 19.28
CA LEU A 205 18.74 23.25 18.66
C LEU A 205 17.29 23.23 18.16
N ILE A 206 16.95 22.25 17.35
CA ILE A 206 15.57 22.02 16.90
C ILE A 206 15.14 20.65 17.38
N LEU A 207 13.98 20.60 18.04
CA LEU A 207 13.34 19.35 18.42
C LEU A 207 12.46 18.87 17.28
N LYS A 208 12.55 17.59 16.91
CA LYS A 208 11.63 16.97 15.95
C LYS A 208 10.51 16.28 16.72
N ALA A 209 9.27 16.64 16.42
CA ALA A 209 8.08 15.94 16.91
C ALA A 209 7.58 14.94 15.85
N ASP A 210 7.52 13.66 16.21
CA ASP A 210 6.84 12.60 15.47
C ASP A 210 5.43 12.43 16.05
N ILE A 211 4.40 12.67 15.24
CA ILE A 211 3.01 12.80 15.69
C ILE A 211 2.15 11.84 14.90
N LYS A 212 1.31 11.07 15.62
CA LYS A 212 0.22 10.28 15.04
C LYS A 212 -1.09 10.73 15.68
N GLY A 213 -2.00 11.23 14.88
CA GLY A 213 -3.27 11.79 15.34
C GLY A 213 -3.86 12.70 14.28
N LYS A 214 -4.89 13.46 14.67
CA LYS A 214 -5.63 14.36 13.80
C LYS A 214 -4.80 15.54 13.36
N ASP A 215 -4.17 16.20 14.33
CA ASP A 215 -3.24 17.28 14.10
C ASP A 215 -1.85 16.71 13.85
N ASN A 216 -1.16 17.24 12.84
CA ASN A 216 0.21 16.86 12.49
C ASN A 216 1.25 17.91 12.94
N LYS A 217 0.83 18.92 13.71
CA LYS A 217 1.69 19.99 14.22
C LYS A 217 1.67 20.00 15.74
N ALA A 218 2.86 20.08 16.35
CA ALA A 218 2.99 20.25 17.80
C ALA A 218 2.90 21.73 18.20
N THR A 219 2.39 21.95 19.40
CA THR A 219 2.56 23.20 20.15
C THR A 219 3.69 23.02 21.15
N PHE A 220 4.54 24.05 21.32
CA PHE A 220 5.70 23.97 22.20
C PHE A 220 5.62 24.99 23.34
N LYS A 221 6.03 24.58 24.54
CA LYS A 221 6.10 25.44 25.73
C LYS A 221 7.35 25.13 26.54
N SER A 222 8.01 26.18 27.04
CA SER A 222 9.07 26.03 28.05
C SER A 222 8.51 26.17 29.46
N SER A 223 8.98 25.36 30.40
CA SER A 223 8.73 25.54 31.83
C SER A 223 9.40 26.78 32.40
N ASP A 224 10.52 27.22 31.81
CA ASP A 224 11.26 28.42 32.17
C ASP A 224 11.91 29.02 30.91
N SER A 225 11.26 30.03 30.35
CA SER A 225 11.71 30.71 29.13
C SER A 225 12.88 31.68 29.34
N GLY A 226 13.27 31.92 30.60
CA GLY A 226 14.49 32.63 30.99
C GLY A 226 15.71 31.72 30.88
N VAL A 227 15.58 30.45 31.24
CA VAL A 227 16.65 29.43 31.07
C VAL A 227 16.74 28.93 29.64
N ALA A 228 15.62 28.51 29.04
CA ALA A 228 15.57 28.07 27.65
C ALA A 228 14.20 28.39 27.03
N SER A 229 14.18 29.13 25.93
CA SER A 229 12.93 29.40 25.19
C SER A 229 12.75 28.44 24.03
N VAL A 230 11.52 28.21 23.61
CA VAL A 230 11.17 27.46 22.39
C VAL A 230 10.20 28.29 21.55
N ASP A 231 10.35 28.27 20.23
CA ASP A 231 9.40 28.92 19.31
C ASP A 231 8.29 27.96 18.85
N GLU A 232 7.35 28.47 18.03
CA GLU A 232 6.24 27.68 17.50
C GLU A 232 6.65 26.52 16.57
N ASN A 233 7.90 26.51 16.09
CA ASN A 233 8.44 25.53 15.16
C ASN A 233 9.38 24.55 15.86
N GLY A 234 9.49 24.60 17.19
CA GLY A 234 10.29 23.68 18.00
C GLY A 234 11.78 24.01 18.07
N LYS A 235 12.18 25.23 17.65
CA LYS A 235 13.56 25.70 17.84
C LYS A 235 13.74 26.19 19.27
N VAL A 236 14.65 25.54 19.99
CA VAL A 236 15.01 25.84 21.38
C VAL A 236 16.26 26.71 21.40
N THR A 237 16.25 27.79 22.17
CA THR A 237 17.39 28.68 22.40
C THR A 237 17.72 28.70 23.89
N ALA A 238 18.95 28.34 24.22
CA ALA A 238 19.49 28.38 25.57
C ALA A 238 19.90 29.80 25.95
N LYS A 239 19.44 30.27 27.10
CA LYS A 239 19.55 31.68 27.49
C LYS A 239 20.32 31.93 28.78
N ASP A 240 20.09 31.13 29.81
CA ASP A 240 20.75 31.28 31.11
C ASP A 240 21.07 29.91 31.72
N ASN A 241 22.11 29.87 32.56
CA ASN A 241 22.50 28.65 33.28
C ASN A 241 21.35 28.15 34.17
N GLY A 242 20.97 26.88 34.00
CA GLY A 242 19.84 26.30 34.72
C GLY A 242 19.31 25.03 34.07
N SER A 243 18.09 24.65 34.43
CA SER A 243 17.37 23.56 33.76
C SER A 243 15.93 23.96 33.47
N ALA A 244 15.43 23.55 32.32
CA ALA A 244 14.05 23.77 31.88
C ALA A 244 13.51 22.48 31.23
N VAL A 245 12.19 22.40 31.10
CA VAL A 245 11.50 21.35 30.37
C VAL A 245 10.77 21.98 29.20
N ILE A 246 11.12 21.55 28.00
CA ILE A 246 10.36 21.87 26.79
C ILE A 246 9.30 20.80 26.62
N THR A 247 8.02 21.19 26.61
CA THR A 247 6.87 20.31 26.40
C THR A 247 6.33 20.55 25.00
N ALA A 248 6.20 19.47 24.23
CA ALA A 248 5.53 19.45 22.94
C ALA A 248 4.19 18.74 23.10
N SER A 249 3.10 19.36 22.64
CA SER A 249 1.74 18.84 22.80
C SER A 249 1.01 18.81 21.46
N ALA A 250 0.34 17.70 21.17
CA ALA A 250 -0.53 17.51 20.00
C ALA A 250 -1.61 16.48 20.35
N ASN A 251 -2.82 16.61 19.80
CA ASN A 251 -3.87 15.59 19.94
C ASN A 251 -4.18 15.17 21.40
N GLY A 252 -4.06 16.11 22.35
CA GLY A 252 -4.28 15.86 23.77
C GLY A 252 -3.19 15.03 24.48
N VAL A 253 -2.08 14.70 23.81
CA VAL A 253 -0.93 14.01 24.38
C VAL A 253 0.31 14.91 24.38
N GLU A 254 1.26 14.63 25.27
CA GLU A 254 2.48 15.43 25.45
C GLU A 254 3.75 14.59 25.40
N ALA A 255 4.83 15.18 24.88
CA ALA A 255 6.19 14.69 24.99
C ALA A 255 7.07 15.77 25.61
N LYS A 256 8.02 15.35 26.46
CA LYS A 256 8.86 16.26 27.24
C LYS A 256 10.33 16.09 26.90
N PHE A 257 11.04 17.21 26.83
CA PHE A 257 12.47 17.30 26.62
C PHE A 257 13.12 18.10 27.74
N ASN A 258 14.00 17.47 28.50
CA ASN A 258 14.70 18.08 29.62
C ASN A 258 16.00 18.74 29.11
N ILE A 259 16.09 20.06 29.19
CA ILE A 259 17.28 20.80 28.79
C ILE A 259 18.04 21.31 30.01
N THR A 260 19.34 21.06 30.03
CA THR A 260 20.26 21.68 31.00
C THR A 260 21.13 22.68 30.25
N VAL A 261 21.09 23.94 30.67
CA VAL A 261 21.91 25.01 30.10
C VAL A 261 23.07 25.26 31.05
N LYS A 262 24.30 25.18 30.54
CA LYS A 262 25.52 25.52 31.26
C LYS A 262 25.97 26.91 30.88
N ALA A 263 26.63 27.61 31.81
CA ALA A 263 27.28 28.87 31.50
C ALA A 263 28.26 28.72 30.33
N LYS A 264 28.28 29.70 29.42
CA LYS A 264 29.18 29.70 28.27
C LYS A 264 30.66 29.73 28.73
N PRO A 265 31.51 28.79 28.29
CA PRO A 265 32.91 28.77 28.68
C PRO A 265 33.66 30.01 28.20
N LYS A 266 34.61 30.50 29.01
CA LYS A 266 35.51 31.58 28.59
C LYS A 266 36.30 31.14 27.34
N ASN A 267 36.53 32.07 26.43
CA ASN A 267 37.23 31.85 25.15
C ASN A 267 36.54 30.85 24.19
N SER A 268 35.26 30.50 24.37
CA SER A 268 34.54 29.65 23.40
C SER A 268 34.31 30.37 22.08
N SER A 269 34.29 29.63 20.96
CA SER A 269 33.84 30.14 19.66
C SER A 269 32.37 29.81 19.41
N THR A 270 31.73 30.62 18.57
CA THR A 270 30.34 30.43 18.13
C THR A 270 30.33 30.00 16.66
N GLU A 271 29.60 28.95 16.33
CA GLU A 271 29.36 28.50 14.95
C GLU A 271 27.87 28.52 14.62
N LYS A 272 27.54 28.97 13.41
CA LYS A 272 26.19 28.89 12.85
C LYS A 272 26.11 27.67 11.95
N LYS A 273 25.13 26.80 12.19
CA LYS A 273 24.88 25.60 11.39
C LYS A 273 23.48 25.69 10.79
N ILE A 274 23.37 25.40 9.50
CA ILE A 274 22.07 25.24 8.86
C ILE A 274 21.60 23.79 9.04
N VAL A 275 20.42 23.60 9.62
CA VAL A 275 19.77 22.30 9.82
C VAL A 275 18.38 22.31 9.22
N THR A 276 17.84 21.14 8.89
CA THR A 276 16.44 21.02 8.47
C THR A 276 15.55 20.96 9.70
N ASN A 277 14.56 21.85 9.79
CA ASN A 277 13.47 21.77 10.75
C ASN A 277 12.41 20.81 10.21
N TYR A 278 12.31 19.61 10.79
CA TYR A 278 11.34 18.60 10.36
C TYR A 278 9.89 18.96 10.69
N ASN A 279 9.66 19.91 11.61
CA ASN A 279 8.31 20.39 11.91
C ASN A 279 7.77 21.34 10.82
N THR A 280 8.64 21.91 9.98
CA THR A 280 8.27 22.86 8.91
C THR A 280 8.74 22.46 7.51
N GLY A 281 9.69 21.52 7.41
CA GLY A 281 10.38 21.15 6.17
C GLY A 281 11.42 22.17 5.70
N LYS A 282 11.64 23.27 6.43
CA LYS A 282 12.53 24.38 6.02
C LYS A 282 13.93 24.24 6.62
N LYS A 283 14.90 24.91 5.99
CA LYS A 283 16.24 25.07 6.55
C LYS A 283 16.24 26.23 7.54
N GLU A 284 16.80 26.00 8.72
CA GLU A 284 16.94 26.99 9.78
C GLU A 284 18.36 27.02 10.32
N GLU A 285 18.80 28.20 10.73
CA GLU A 285 20.09 28.40 11.37
C GLU A 285 20.00 28.10 12.86
N VAL A 286 20.90 27.27 13.36
CA VAL A 286 21.12 27.03 14.79
C VAL A 286 22.53 27.44 15.18
N THR A 287 22.70 27.78 16.45
CA THR A 287 23.97 28.24 17.02
C THR A 287 24.58 27.15 17.89
N VAL A 288 25.85 26.85 17.66
CA VAL A 288 26.62 25.87 18.44
C VAL A 288 27.80 26.60 19.07
N ILE A 289 28.06 26.33 20.34
CA ILE A 289 29.17 26.89 21.10
C ILE A 289 30.25 25.81 21.22
N LYS A 290 31.43 26.11 20.69
CA LYS A 290 32.61 25.24 20.76
C LYS A 290 33.53 25.78 21.86
N PRO A 291 33.71 25.06 22.99
CA PRO A 291 34.70 25.43 23.99
C PRO A 291 36.10 25.46 23.34
N SER A 292 36.91 26.46 23.65
CA SER A 292 38.31 26.42 23.26
C SER A 292 39.04 25.40 24.13
N ASN A 293 39.73 24.46 23.48
CA ASN A 293 40.69 23.62 24.15
C ASN A 293 41.91 24.52 24.50
N PRO A 294 42.45 24.51 25.73
CA PRO A 294 43.65 25.30 26.04
C PRO A 294 44.83 24.74 25.22
N SER A 295 45.23 25.44 24.15
CA SER A 295 46.34 25.04 23.28
C SER A 295 47.66 25.56 23.79
N ASN A 296 48.63 24.66 23.89
CA ASN A 296 50.05 24.93 24.00
C ASN A 296 50.55 25.66 22.72
N SER A 297 51.58 26.49 22.87
CA SER A 297 52.12 27.43 21.86
C SER A 297 53.12 26.77 20.89
N GLY A 298 53.07 27.16 19.61
CA GLY A 298 54.25 27.18 18.71
C GLY A 298 54.05 26.70 17.25
N GLY A 299 54.28 27.60 16.28
CA GLY A 299 54.98 27.28 15.02
C GLY A 299 54.19 27.12 13.72
N SER A 300 54.53 27.97 12.72
CA SER A 300 53.94 28.13 11.39
C SER A 300 54.24 26.99 10.38
N GLY A 301 53.30 26.72 9.44
CA GLY A 301 53.64 26.21 8.08
C GLY A 301 52.80 25.07 7.47
N SER A 302 51.90 25.44 6.56
CA SER A 302 51.41 24.67 5.39
C SER A 302 50.28 23.62 5.56
N SER A 303 49.60 23.39 4.45
CA SER A 303 48.17 23.10 4.30
C SER A 303 47.70 21.65 4.49
N SER A 304 46.46 21.58 5.01
CA SER A 304 45.40 20.59 4.73
C SER A 304 45.68 19.10 4.97
N SER A 305 45.32 18.62 6.16
CA SER A 305 44.35 17.53 6.36
C SER A 305 44.09 17.31 7.87
N SER A 306 42.91 16.76 8.19
CA SER A 306 42.57 16.04 9.43
C SER A 306 42.28 16.81 10.73
N GLY A 307 41.23 16.37 11.44
CA GLY A 307 41.38 16.10 12.88
C GLY A 307 40.41 16.78 13.85
N GLY A 308 39.09 16.68 13.67
CA GLY A 308 38.12 16.93 14.75
C GLY A 308 37.67 15.61 15.37
N SER A 309 38.06 15.33 16.61
CA SER A 309 37.72 14.10 17.34
C SER A 309 36.21 13.88 17.38
N VAL A 310 35.74 12.87 16.65
CA VAL A 310 34.34 12.42 16.66
C VAL A 310 34.06 11.80 18.04
N ALA A 311 33.00 12.24 18.72
CA ALA A 311 32.57 11.59 19.95
C ALA A 311 32.28 10.11 19.66
N MET A 312 33.00 9.21 20.36
CA MET A 312 32.91 7.76 20.19
C MET A 312 31.65 7.23 20.85
N GLU A 313 30.50 7.52 20.24
CA GLU A 313 29.18 7.16 20.77
C GLU A 313 28.35 6.41 19.76
N TYR A 314 27.48 5.53 20.28
CA TYR A 314 26.48 4.87 19.46
C TYR A 314 25.34 5.81 19.10
N SER A 315 24.76 5.62 17.92
CA SER A 315 23.56 6.32 17.51
C SER A 315 22.57 5.34 16.86
N LEU A 316 21.54 4.96 17.61
CA LEU A 316 20.47 4.09 17.12
C LEU A 316 19.68 4.74 15.98
N SER A 317 19.47 6.06 16.01
CA SER A 317 18.79 6.78 14.94
C SER A 317 19.57 6.70 13.62
N LYS A 318 20.87 6.95 13.64
CA LYS A 318 21.74 6.80 12.47
C LYS A 318 21.80 5.36 11.95
N ALA A 319 21.85 4.40 12.86
CA ALA A 319 21.80 2.99 12.55
C ALA A 319 20.50 2.61 11.82
N LYS A 320 19.34 3.01 12.35
CA LYS A 320 18.03 2.76 11.74
C LYS A 320 17.87 3.48 10.40
N GLU A 321 18.38 4.70 10.28
CA GLU A 321 18.38 5.44 9.01
C GLU A 321 19.23 4.74 7.95
N ALA A 322 20.45 4.32 8.29
CA ALA A 322 21.31 3.57 7.37
C ALA A 322 20.70 2.22 6.97
N PHE A 323 20.05 1.52 7.90
CA PHE A 323 19.31 0.29 7.61
C PHE A 323 18.14 0.53 6.63
N ASN A 324 17.33 1.55 6.86
CA ASN A 324 16.22 1.89 5.96
C ASN A 324 16.72 2.27 4.56
N LEU A 325 17.85 2.99 4.48
CA LEU A 325 18.48 3.32 3.20
C LEU A 325 18.98 2.09 2.46
N GLN A 326 19.54 1.09 3.15
CA GLN A 326 19.88 -0.20 2.51
C GLN A 326 18.65 -0.92 1.97
N ASN A 327 17.54 -0.95 2.73
CA ASN A 327 16.28 -1.50 2.24
C ASN A 327 15.69 -0.69 1.06
N ALA A 328 15.92 0.62 0.99
CA ALA A 328 15.55 1.42 -0.17
C ALA A 328 16.37 1.04 -1.42
N GLU A 329 17.66 0.72 -1.27
CA GLU A 329 18.49 0.21 -2.37
C GLU A 329 18.05 -1.19 -2.82
N ARG A 330 17.63 -2.06 -1.89
CA ARG A 330 17.03 -3.36 -2.20
C ARG A 330 15.72 -3.23 -2.97
N ALA A 331 14.84 -2.31 -2.56
CA ALA A 331 13.60 -2.04 -3.27
C ALA A 331 13.84 -1.59 -4.72
N LYS A 332 14.86 -0.74 -4.97
CA LYS A 332 15.26 -0.36 -6.34
C LYS A 332 15.72 -1.54 -7.19
N ALA A 333 16.25 -2.59 -6.55
CA ALA A 333 16.67 -3.83 -7.19
C ALA A 333 15.56 -4.90 -7.25
N GLY A 334 14.33 -4.59 -6.81
CA GLY A 334 13.21 -5.54 -6.79
C GLY A 334 13.33 -6.63 -5.72
N LEU A 335 14.15 -6.42 -4.69
CA LEU A 335 14.38 -7.38 -3.62
C LEU A 335 13.49 -7.09 -2.40
N PRO A 336 13.05 -8.13 -1.65
CA PRO A 336 12.34 -7.96 -0.39
C PRO A 336 13.15 -7.15 0.63
N ALA A 337 12.45 -6.36 1.44
CA ALA A 337 13.08 -5.64 2.55
C ALA A 337 13.58 -6.63 3.62
N MET A 338 14.79 -6.41 4.12
CA MET A 338 15.31 -7.14 5.28
C MET A 338 14.56 -6.71 6.54
N ALA A 339 14.35 -7.64 7.45
CA ALA A 339 13.86 -7.37 8.80
C ALA A 339 15.01 -6.94 9.72
N TRP A 340 14.73 -5.99 10.61
CA TRP A 340 15.70 -5.60 11.64
C TRP A 340 15.76 -6.65 12.74
N ASN A 341 16.97 -7.03 13.18
CA ASN A 341 17.17 -7.98 14.27
C ASN A 341 18.01 -7.35 15.40
N ASP A 342 17.49 -7.37 16.63
CA ASP A 342 18.15 -6.73 17.77
C ASP A 342 19.40 -7.49 18.25
N THR A 343 19.46 -8.81 18.08
CA THR A 343 20.68 -9.59 18.38
C THR A 343 21.80 -9.24 17.41
N LEU A 344 21.49 -9.11 16.11
CA LEU A 344 22.45 -8.60 15.12
C LEU A 344 22.90 -7.17 15.45
N TYR A 345 22.01 -6.33 16.01
CA TYR A 345 22.37 -4.97 16.40
C TYR A 345 23.37 -4.93 17.56
N GLU A 346 23.20 -5.77 18.58
CA GLU A 346 24.17 -5.89 19.66
C GLU A 346 25.53 -6.42 19.16
N ALA A 347 25.53 -7.38 18.23
CA ALA A 347 26.74 -7.82 17.54
C ALA A 347 27.42 -6.67 16.76
N CYS A 348 26.65 -5.91 15.98
CA CYS A 348 27.15 -4.74 15.24
C CYS A 348 27.76 -3.70 16.19
N LYS A 349 27.18 -3.48 17.37
CA LYS A 349 27.71 -2.54 18.37
C LYS A 349 29.07 -2.99 18.88
N VAL A 350 29.21 -4.24 19.29
CA VAL A 350 30.51 -4.81 19.73
C VAL A 350 31.53 -4.61 18.61
N ARG A 351 31.16 -5.01 17.40
CA ARG A 351 32.01 -4.92 16.24
C ARG A 351 32.42 -3.50 15.86
N ALA A 352 31.50 -2.54 15.95
CA ALA A 352 31.76 -1.14 15.66
C ALA A 352 32.78 -0.51 16.61
N LYS A 353 32.91 -1.01 17.85
CA LYS A 353 34.00 -0.64 18.77
C LYS A 353 35.32 -1.32 18.39
N GLU A 354 35.29 -2.60 18.04
CA GLU A 354 36.48 -3.35 17.67
C GLU A 354 37.20 -2.74 16.46
N ILE A 355 36.45 -2.33 15.43
CA ILE A 355 37.03 -1.74 14.20
C ILE A 355 37.63 -0.34 14.40
N VAL A 356 37.37 0.30 15.54
CA VAL A 356 38.10 1.51 15.95
C VAL A 356 39.55 1.16 16.25
N THR A 357 39.74 0.07 16.99
CA THR A 357 41.06 -0.38 17.47
C THR A 357 41.80 -1.21 16.43
N ASN A 358 41.08 -1.98 15.61
CA ASN A 358 41.63 -2.83 14.57
C ASN A 358 40.76 -2.76 13.31
N TRP A 359 41.14 -1.90 12.36
CA TRP A 359 40.43 -1.72 11.09
C TRP A 359 40.65 -2.90 10.12
N SER A 360 39.96 -4.00 10.39
CA SER A 360 40.01 -5.27 9.65
C SER A 360 38.67 -5.97 9.74
N HIS A 361 38.33 -6.87 8.82
CA HIS A 361 37.21 -7.83 8.95
C HIS A 361 37.51 -8.96 9.96
N THR A 362 38.78 -9.16 10.31
CA THR A 362 39.20 -10.03 11.42
C THR A 362 39.05 -9.29 12.74
N ARG A 363 38.43 -9.94 13.74
CA ARG A 363 38.25 -9.39 15.07
C ARG A 363 39.59 -9.31 15.83
N PRO A 364 39.73 -8.44 16.85
CA PRO A 364 40.98 -8.31 17.61
C PRO A 364 41.46 -9.60 18.30
N ASN A 365 40.56 -10.56 18.54
CA ASN A 365 40.87 -11.88 19.08
C ASN A 365 41.32 -12.90 18.01
N GLY A 366 41.45 -12.49 16.74
CA GLY A 366 41.79 -13.37 15.61
C GLY A 366 40.61 -14.10 14.98
N GLY A 367 39.41 -13.97 15.54
CA GLY A 367 38.17 -14.59 15.05
C GLY A 367 37.43 -13.77 13.99
N SER A 368 36.22 -14.17 13.68
CA SER A 368 35.34 -13.57 12.66
C SER A 368 34.14 -12.87 13.29
N TYR A 369 33.50 -11.95 12.58
CA TYR A 369 32.22 -11.35 13.02
C TYR A 369 31.14 -12.41 13.26
N SER A 370 31.22 -13.56 12.59
CA SER A 370 30.31 -14.70 12.76
C SER A 370 30.29 -15.23 14.19
N ASP A 371 31.40 -15.12 14.93
CA ASP A 371 31.49 -15.53 16.35
C ASP A 371 30.54 -14.70 17.24
N LEU A 372 30.16 -13.48 16.82
CA LEU A 372 29.20 -12.64 17.54
C LEU A 372 27.74 -13.06 17.32
N ILE A 373 27.49 -13.91 16.34
CA ILE A 373 26.14 -14.31 15.90
C ILE A 373 25.99 -15.84 15.83
N GLU A 374 26.90 -16.61 16.43
CA GLU A 374 26.91 -18.08 16.40
C GLU A 374 25.64 -18.72 17.00
N GLY A 375 24.94 -17.99 17.89
CA GLY A 375 23.70 -18.44 18.52
C GLY A 375 22.44 -18.17 17.70
N LEU A 376 22.55 -17.60 16.49
CA LEU A 376 21.42 -17.32 15.60
C LEU A 376 21.31 -18.40 14.51
N PRO A 377 20.10 -18.77 14.08
CA PRO A 377 19.88 -19.88 13.15
C PRO A 377 20.09 -19.46 11.69
N TRP A 378 21.25 -18.90 11.33
CA TRP A 378 21.49 -18.43 9.96
C TRP A 378 22.13 -19.49 9.06
N THR A 379 21.87 -19.39 7.76
CA THR A 379 22.43 -20.25 6.70
C THR A 379 23.54 -19.56 5.90
N SER A 380 23.48 -18.24 5.79
CA SER A 380 24.57 -17.39 5.30
C SER A 380 24.58 -16.05 6.04
N SER A 381 25.73 -15.38 6.04
CA SER A 381 25.89 -14.07 6.68
C SER A 381 26.94 -13.22 5.96
N GLY A 382 26.87 -11.91 6.16
CA GLY A 382 27.82 -10.94 5.59
C GLY A 382 28.16 -9.80 6.56
N GLU A 383 29.28 -9.13 6.32
CA GLU A 383 29.70 -7.93 7.06
C GLU A 383 30.08 -6.80 6.09
N ASN A 384 29.52 -5.60 6.33
CA ASN A 384 30.02 -4.36 5.74
C ASN A 384 30.59 -3.45 6.84
N ILE A 385 31.81 -2.95 6.67
CA ILE A 385 32.40 -1.95 7.57
C ILE A 385 32.69 -0.64 6.81
N ALA A 386 32.54 0.51 7.47
CA ALA A 386 32.96 1.80 6.91
C ALA A 386 33.52 2.73 8.02
N LYS A 387 34.38 3.67 7.64
CA LYS A 387 34.82 4.76 8.52
C LYS A 387 34.97 6.07 7.77
N GLY A 388 34.98 7.18 8.49
CA GLY A 388 35.31 8.51 7.94
C GLY A 388 34.12 9.36 7.54
N THR A 389 32.89 8.87 7.73
CA THR A 389 31.67 9.65 7.55
C THR A 389 30.77 9.50 8.78
N THR A 390 30.02 10.55 9.10
CA THR A 390 28.99 10.52 10.16
C THR A 390 27.57 10.51 9.61
N SER A 391 27.41 10.53 8.28
CA SER A 391 26.13 10.57 7.57
C SER A 391 25.69 9.15 7.13
N PRO A 392 24.47 8.71 7.52
CA PRO A 392 23.84 7.48 7.02
C PRO A 392 23.78 7.39 5.48
N SER A 393 23.40 8.48 4.81
CA SER A 393 23.31 8.50 3.35
C SER A 393 24.67 8.34 2.67
N ASN A 394 25.71 8.99 3.21
CA ASN A 394 27.05 8.89 2.65
C ASN A 394 27.65 7.50 2.85
N VAL A 395 27.41 6.85 3.99
CA VAL A 395 27.94 5.49 4.21
C VAL A 395 27.25 4.47 3.31
N VAL A 396 25.92 4.55 3.16
CA VAL A 396 25.18 3.64 2.26
C VAL A 396 25.58 3.89 0.80
N ALA A 397 25.71 5.13 0.37
CA ALA A 397 26.22 5.45 -0.97
C ALA A 397 27.64 4.88 -1.19
N SER A 398 28.50 4.94 -0.17
CA SER A 398 29.87 4.41 -0.23
C SER A 398 29.89 2.88 -0.32
N TRP A 399 29.01 2.18 0.41
CA TRP A 399 28.83 0.73 0.28
C TRP A 399 28.27 0.34 -1.09
N MET A 400 27.27 1.06 -1.60
CA MET A 400 26.71 0.80 -2.92
C MET A 400 27.70 1.05 -4.06
N ALA A 401 28.65 1.98 -3.89
CA ALA A 401 29.71 2.23 -4.87
C ALA A 401 30.81 1.14 -4.87
N SER A 402 30.85 0.28 -3.84
CA SER A 402 31.84 -0.79 -3.70
C SER A 402 31.22 -2.14 -4.08
N PRO A 403 31.72 -2.84 -5.11
CA PRO A 403 31.10 -4.08 -5.59
C PRO A 403 30.88 -5.15 -4.51
N GLY A 404 31.86 -5.36 -3.63
CA GLY A 404 31.74 -6.35 -2.54
C GLY A 404 30.72 -5.94 -1.47
N HIS A 405 30.75 -4.69 -1.01
CA HIS A 405 29.77 -4.24 -0.01
C HIS A 405 28.35 -4.14 -0.58
N ARG A 406 28.22 -3.77 -1.86
CA ARG A 406 26.96 -3.76 -2.59
C ARG A 406 26.38 -5.17 -2.72
N ALA A 407 27.21 -6.18 -2.96
CA ALA A 407 26.76 -7.58 -3.03
C ALA A 407 26.05 -7.97 -1.73
N ASN A 408 26.66 -7.74 -0.56
CA ASN A 408 26.03 -8.05 0.73
C ASN A 408 24.64 -7.37 0.92
N ILE A 409 24.48 -6.13 0.46
CA ILE A 409 23.19 -5.40 0.55
C ILE A 409 22.14 -5.99 -0.40
N LEU A 410 22.54 -6.47 -1.58
CA LEU A 410 21.66 -6.98 -2.63
C LEU A 410 21.59 -8.52 -2.71
N GLU A 411 22.25 -9.22 -1.78
CA GLU A 411 22.14 -10.67 -1.63
C GLU A 411 20.79 -11.08 -1.03
N THR A 412 20.51 -12.38 -0.99
CA THR A 412 19.25 -12.95 -0.51
C THR A 412 19.04 -12.86 1.00
N ASN A 413 19.81 -12.06 1.73
CA ASN A 413 19.67 -11.86 3.17
C ASN A 413 18.24 -11.41 3.54
N THR A 414 17.64 -12.06 4.53
CA THR A 414 16.32 -11.74 5.12
C THR A 414 16.43 -10.80 6.32
N HIS A 415 17.56 -10.75 7.02
CA HIS A 415 17.75 -9.95 8.22
C HIS A 415 19.04 -9.14 8.19
N ALA A 416 19.02 -7.96 8.80
CA ALA A 416 20.23 -7.19 9.05
C ALA A 416 20.08 -6.24 10.24
N ALA A 417 21.20 -5.73 10.72
CA ALA A 417 21.25 -4.58 11.61
C ALA A 417 22.49 -3.73 11.30
N VAL A 418 22.45 -2.45 11.69
CA VAL A 418 23.54 -1.50 11.49
C VAL A 418 23.93 -0.90 12.82
N ALA A 419 25.21 -0.70 13.08
CA ALA A 419 25.70 0.14 14.17
C ALA A 419 26.54 1.30 13.64
N TYR A 420 26.37 2.45 14.30
CA TYR A 420 27.26 3.61 14.17
C TYR A 420 28.01 3.78 15.48
N TYR A 421 29.32 4.02 15.45
CA TYR A 421 30.12 4.37 16.61
C TYR A 421 31.21 5.39 16.23
N GLY A 422 31.02 6.67 16.56
CA GLY A 422 32.06 7.69 16.36
C GLY A 422 32.61 7.84 14.93
N GLY A 423 31.79 7.63 13.90
CA GLY A 423 32.23 7.69 12.50
C GLY A 423 32.61 6.34 11.90
N TYR A 424 32.55 5.27 12.69
CA TYR A 424 32.67 3.88 12.27
C TYR A 424 31.30 3.26 12.11
N TRP A 425 31.13 2.43 11.10
CA TRP A 425 29.88 1.78 10.75
C TRP A 425 30.11 0.30 10.57
N VAL A 426 29.15 -0.49 11.04
CA VAL A 426 29.09 -1.93 10.79
C VAL A 426 27.66 -2.27 10.39
N THR A 427 27.50 -3.05 9.33
CA THR A 427 26.28 -3.80 9.06
C THR A 427 26.60 -5.27 9.11
N ILE A 428 25.81 -6.05 9.84
CA ILE A 428 25.82 -7.51 9.77
C ILE A 428 24.52 -7.95 9.12
N PHE A 429 24.63 -8.81 8.11
CA PHE A 429 23.54 -9.41 7.35
C PHE A 429 23.45 -10.90 7.71
N ALA A 430 22.24 -11.44 7.67
CA ALA A 430 22.02 -12.87 7.84
C ALA A 430 20.81 -13.33 7.04
N GLU A 431 20.92 -14.54 6.50
CA GLU A 431 19.79 -15.32 6.02
C GLU A 431 19.38 -16.31 7.11
N MET A 432 18.20 -16.11 7.70
CA MET A 432 17.69 -16.83 8.87
C MET A 432 16.77 -18.01 8.54
#